data_AF-A0AA97CUD6-F1
#
_entry.id   AF-A0AA97CUD6-F1
#
_cell.length_a   1.000
_cell.length_b   1.000
_cell.length_c   1.000
_cell.angle_alpha   90.00
_cell.angle_beta   90.00
_cell.angle_gamma   90.00
#
_symmetry.space_group_name_H-M   'P 1'
#
loop_
_entity.id
_entity.type
_entity.pdbx_description
1 polymer ?
#
loop_
_entity_poly.entity_id
_entity_poly.type
_entity_poly.pdbx_seq_one_letter_code
_entity_poly.pdbx_strand_id
1 'polypeptide(L)' 'MVTGGMVMRRRSSFKPGRMVVARYGTRQVSGVVTGMRAGRVAVNIEIPGADEEIHVLLREDELETA' A
#
# COMPACT_ATOMS: atom_id res chain seq x y z
N MET A 1 3.41 37.18 14.60
CA MET A 1 2.48 36.03 14.73
C MET A 1 2.89 35.03 13.68
N VAL A 2 3.45 33.89 14.10
CA VAL A 2 3.98 32.89 13.16
C VAL A 2 2.78 32.08 12.66
N THR A 3 2.32 32.33 11.44
CA THR A 3 1.32 31.48 10.81
C THR A 3 2.00 30.15 10.49
N GLY A 4 1.64 29.14 11.28
CA GLY A 4 2.29 27.84 11.34
C GLY A 4 2.50 27.26 9.95
N GLY A 5 3.75 26.88 9.69
CA GLY A 5 4.08 26.03 8.56
C GLY A 5 3.14 24.83 8.60
N MET A 6 2.28 24.74 7.58
CA MET A 6 1.47 23.58 7.33
C MET A 6 2.44 22.45 6.97
N VAL A 7 2.96 21.79 8.00
CA VAL A 7 3.60 20.50 7.87
C VAL A 7 2.48 19.60 7.37
N MET A 8 2.35 19.48 6.04
CA MET A 8 1.67 18.35 5.42
C MET A 8 2.39 17.13 5.98
N ARG A 9 1.89 16.60 7.10
CA ARG A 9 2.04 15.19 7.43
C ARG A 9 1.51 14.52 6.18
N ARG A 10 2.42 14.05 5.31
CA ARG A 10 2.08 13.16 4.20
C ARG A 10 1.33 12.02 4.89
N ARG A 11 0.01 12.15 4.92
CA ARG A 11 -0.88 11.16 5.46
C ARG A 11 -0.61 9.99 4.54
N SER A 12 0.08 8.96 5.04
CA SER A 12 0.42 7.81 4.22
C SER A 12 -0.84 7.45 3.44
N SER A 13 -0.72 7.53 2.11
CA SER A 13 -1.87 7.35 1.24
C SER A 13 -2.44 5.93 1.40
N PHE A 14 -1.65 5.03 1.98
CA PHE A 14 -1.89 3.62 2.19
C PHE A 14 -2.55 3.36 3.54
N LYS A 15 -3.87 3.52 3.59
CA LYS A 15 -4.71 3.17 4.74
C LYS A 15 -5.35 1.79 4.56
N PRO A 16 -5.61 1.04 5.64
CA PRO A 16 -6.41 -0.18 5.57
C PRO A 16 -7.71 0.03 4.78
N GLY A 17 -8.06 -0.93 3.92
CA GLY A 17 -9.23 -0.87 3.04
C GLY A 17 -9.01 -0.09 1.74
N ARG A 18 -7.84 0.51 1.52
CA ARG A 18 -7.55 1.22 0.26
C ARG A 18 -7.07 0.24 -0.80
N MET A 19 -7.58 0.40 -2.02
CA MET A 19 -7.11 -0.33 -3.20
C MET A 19 -5.77 0.23 -3.68
N VAL A 20 -4.86 -0.67 -4.01
CA VAL A 20 -3.51 -0.37 -4.50
C VAL A 20 -3.14 -1.34 -5.61
N VAL A 21 -2.18 -0.94 -6.42
CA VAL A 21 -1.52 -1.81 -7.37
C VAL A 21 -0.12 -2.10 -6.83
N ALA A 22 0.12 -3.36 -6.51
CA ALA A 22 1.41 -3.85 -6.08
C ALA A 22 2.22 -4.33 -7.28
N ARG A 23 3.49 -3.92 -7.35
CA ARG A 23 4.42 -4.44 -8.34
C ARG A 23 5.06 -5.72 -7.81
N TYR A 24 4.69 -6.86 -8.39
CA TYR A 24 5.26 -8.16 -8.07
C TYR A 24 6.11 -8.64 -9.25
N GLY A 25 7.43 -8.43 -9.15
CA GLY A 25 8.37 -8.70 -10.25
C GLY A 25 8.06 -7.84 -11.48
N THR A 26 7.74 -8.51 -12.61
CA THR A 26 7.33 -7.87 -13.87
C THR A 26 5.82 -7.68 -14.00
N ARG A 27 5.03 -8.16 -13.03
CA ARG A 27 3.57 -8.09 -13.07
C ARG A 27 3.07 -7.03 -12.10
N GLN A 28 1.96 -6.42 -12.46
CA GLN A 28 1.17 -5.56 -11.58
C GLN A 28 -0.04 -6.35 -11.14
N VAL A 29 -0.28 -6.37 -9.83
CA VAL A 29 -1.42 -7.07 -9.21
C VAL A 29 -2.16 -6.08 -8.33
N SER A 30 -3.48 -6.05 -8.48
CA SER A 30 -4.33 -5.26 -7.60
C SER A 30 -4.42 -5.93 -6.24
N GLY A 31 -4.42 -5.11 -5.19
CA GLY A 31 -4.60 -5.56 -3.83
C GLY A 31 -5.26 -4.51 -2.96
N VAL A 32 -5.55 -4.90 -1.73
CA VAL A 32 -6.13 -4.03 -0.71
C VAL A 32 -5.15 -3.92 0.44
N VAL A 33 -4.85 -2.69 0.85
CA VAL A 33 -4.04 -2.44 2.03
C VAL A 33 -4.79 -2.98 3.24
N THR A 34 -4.16 -3.84 4.02
CA THR A 34 -4.70 -4.37 5.28
C THR A 34 -4.13 -3.65 6.49
N GLY A 35 -2.97 -2.99 6.35
CA GLY A 35 -2.38 -2.21 7.41
C GLY A 35 -0.96 -1.75 7.14
N MET A 36 -0.30 -1.27 8.19
CA MET A 36 1.12 -0.93 8.17
C MET A 36 1.82 -1.73 9.26
N ARG A 37 2.93 -2.39 8.91
CA ARG A 37 3.74 -3.17 9.84
C ARG A 37 5.21 -2.82 9.66
N ALA A 38 5.86 -2.40 10.74
CA ALA A 38 7.30 -2.07 10.77
C ALA A 38 7.75 -1.12 9.63
N GLY A 39 6.93 -0.11 9.30
CA GLY A 39 7.22 0.85 8.23
C GLY A 39 7.00 0.31 6.80
N ARG A 40 6.37 -0.86 6.66
CA ARG A 40 5.92 -1.43 5.39
C ARG A 40 4.40 -1.47 5.33
N VAL A 41 3.86 -1.44 4.12
CA VAL A 41 2.43 -1.56 3.87
C VAL A 41 2.10 -3.04 3.72
N ALA A 42 1.20 -3.52 4.58
CA ALA A 42 0.62 -4.85 4.44
C ALA A 42 -0.50 -4.78 3.41
N VAL A 43 -0.43 -5.60 2.38
CA VAL A 43 -1.39 -5.65 1.29
C VAL A 43 -1.83 -7.10 1.10
N ASN A 44 -3.14 -7.31 0.97
CA ASN A 44 -3.67 -8.55 0.44
C ASN A 44 -3.77 -8.42 -1.08
N ILE A 45 -3.06 -9.26 -1.81
CA ILE A 45 -3.13 -9.31 -3.27
C ILE A 45 -3.83 -10.59 -3.69
N GLU A 46 -4.69 -10.47 -4.69
CA GLU A 46 -5.26 -11.61 -5.38
C GLU A 46 -4.40 -11.88 -6.63
N ILE A 47 -3.80 -13.07 -6.70
CA ILE A 47 -3.05 -13.48 -7.88
C ILE A 47 -3.93 -14.47 -8.66
N PRO A 48 -4.23 -14.20 -9.95
CA PRO A 48 -5.03 -15.12 -10.75
C PRO A 48 -4.32 -16.48 -10.85
N GLY A 49 -5.00 -17.52 -10.37
CA GLY A 49 -4.48 -18.89 -10.29
C GLY A 49 -3.88 -19.27 -8.93
N ALA A 50 -3.91 -18.39 -7.93
CA ALA A 50 -3.70 -18.76 -6.54
C ALA A 50 -5.04 -19.16 -5.90
N ASP A 51 -5.06 -20.28 -5.18
CA ASP A 51 -6.23 -20.75 -4.43
C ASP A 51 -6.48 -19.95 -3.13
N GLU A 52 -5.55 -19.07 -2.75
CA GLU A 52 -5.59 -18.27 -1.51
C GLU A 52 -5.12 -16.83 -1.75
N GLU A 53 -5.64 -15.90 -0.94
CA GLU A 53 -5.16 -14.52 -0.91
C GLU A 53 -3.74 -14.45 -0.35
N ILE A 54 -2.87 -13.66 -0.99
CA ILE A 54 -1.47 -13.58 -0.58
C ILE A 54 -1.24 -12.30 0.20
N HIS A 55 -0.80 -12.47 1.45
CA HIS A 55 -0.40 -11.37 2.31
C HIS A 55 1.05 -10.98 2.08
N VAL A 56 1.27 -9.78 1.52
CA VAL A 56 2.61 -9.24 1.24
C VAL A 56 2.90 -7.98 2.04
N LEU A 57 4.17 -7.82 2.44
CA LEU A 57 4.69 -6.60 3.07
C LEU A 57 5.54 -5.84 2.08
N LEU A 58 4.98 -4.79 1.50
CA LEU A 58 5.58 -4.00 0.43
C LEU A 58 6.00 -2.62 0.95
N ARG A 59 6.96 -2.00 0.29
CA ARG A 59 7.29 -0.60 0.56
C ARG A 59 6.31 0.31 -0.14
N GLU A 60 6.18 1.54 0.36
CA GLU A 60 5.34 2.56 -0.29
C GLU A 60 5.80 2.87 -1.72
N ASP A 61 7.09 2.70 -2.05
CA ASP A 61 7.62 2.88 -3.41
C ASP A 61 7.30 1.73 -4.37
N GLU A 62 6.89 0.57 -3.84
CA GLU A 62 6.49 -0.62 -4.61
C GLU A 62 4.97 -0.66 -4.85
N LEU A 63 4.25 0.34 -4.34
CA LEU A 63 2.81 0.46 -4.41
C LEU A 63 2.40 1.70 -5.18
N GLU A 64 1.50 1.51 -6.14
CA GLU A 64 0.81 2.60 -6.81
C GLU A 64 -0.61 2.69 -6.26
N THR A 65 -1.04 3.90 -5.92
CA THR A 65 -2.45 4.13 -5.57
C THR A 65 -3.27 4.13 -6.86
N ALA A 66 -4.24 3.21 -6.95
CA ALA A 66 -5.25 3.24 -8.00
C ALA A 66 -6.19 4.46 -7.84
#